data_AF-A0A1C4SJL1-F1
#
_entry.id   AF-A0A1C4SJL1-F1
#
_cell.length_a   1.000
_cell.length_b   1.000
_cell.length_c   1.000
_cell.angle_alpha   90.00
_cell.angle_beta   90.00
_cell.angle_gamma   90.00
#
_symmetry.space_group_name_H-M   'P 1'
#
loop_
_entity.id
_entity.type
_entity.pdbx_description
1 polymer ?
#
loop_
_entity_poly.entity_id
_entity_poly.type
_entity_poly.pdbx_seq_one_letter_code
_entity_poly.pdbx_strand_id
1 'polypeptide(L)'
;MPGGRATAVSSGAAARWGPRPAGIRGQAAAAAHQHTNGLPNYTEHIGLEDFARIQHKFFHPHDLLTAALAHPAEFAPGAKWKYSNTNYLLAGMLIEKVTERPVQEQITERVIRKAGLRHTSWPQPGDRTLPEPHARGYALSSQENGKVVDATRMAPSWGGAAGQLISTPSDLATFARLLLDGKLLAPGQPAEMRKTVDAPIMPGWRYGLGVLRIPLSCGGAYWGHGDDIDGYETRGGATDDGPLRRPGGHRTPRNLQRRGEEREGSHVRDGHRVLQLIRPRGHLVRPAMAGTQYGHRRASAFRACPERPSHPIRSGRGGRARRG
;
A
#
# COMPACT_ATOMS: atom_id res chain seq x y z
N MET A 1 -10.06 45.15 -3.00
CA MET A 1 -10.69 44.68 -1.75
C MET A 1 -12.04 45.34 -1.64
N PRO A 2 -13.14 44.68 -1.23
CA PRO A 2 -13.31 43.34 -0.64
C PRO A 2 -13.80 42.34 -1.71
N GLY A 3 -13.95 41.03 -1.55
CA GLY A 3 -14.09 40.14 -0.39
C GLY A 3 -15.08 39.04 -0.80
N GLY A 4 -14.63 38.07 -1.59
CA GLY A 4 -15.47 36.97 -2.08
C GLY A 4 -15.14 35.67 -1.38
N ARG A 5 -16.02 35.23 -0.47
CA ARG A 5 -15.96 33.92 0.21
C ARG A 5 -16.06 32.80 -0.81
N ALA A 6 -15.07 31.92 -0.87
CA ALA A 6 -15.15 30.65 -1.58
C ALA A 6 -16.05 29.69 -0.78
N THR A 7 -17.27 29.49 -1.27
CA THR A 7 -18.18 28.45 -0.78
C THR A 7 -17.69 27.08 -1.21
N ALA A 8 -17.55 26.18 -0.23
CA ALA A 8 -17.16 24.80 -0.39
C ALA A 8 -18.11 24.03 -1.34
N VAL A 9 -17.56 23.53 -2.45
CA VAL A 9 -18.23 22.55 -3.30
C VAL A 9 -17.69 21.16 -2.92
N SER A 10 -18.18 20.60 -1.82
CA SER A 10 -17.85 19.23 -1.41
C SER A 10 -19.11 18.47 -0.96
N SER A 11 -20.00 18.18 -1.90
CA SER A 11 -21.10 17.21 -1.66
C SER A 11 -21.81 16.70 -2.93
N GLY A 12 -21.55 17.24 -4.13
CA GLY A 12 -22.42 16.98 -5.29
C GLY A 12 -22.04 15.85 -6.26
N ALA A 13 -20.81 15.33 -6.26
CA ALA A 13 -20.32 14.55 -7.41
C ALA A 13 -20.86 13.10 -7.49
N ALA A 14 -21.39 12.55 -6.40
CA ALA A 14 -21.87 11.16 -6.37
C ALA A 14 -23.28 10.97 -6.95
N ALA A 15 -23.99 12.01 -7.39
CA ALA A 15 -25.43 11.94 -7.66
C ALA A 15 -25.86 11.49 -9.08
N ARG A 16 -24.96 11.39 -10.07
CA ARG A 16 -25.34 11.15 -11.49
C ARG A 16 -24.72 9.90 -12.10
N TRP A 17 -25.09 8.71 -11.63
CA TRP A 17 -24.78 7.44 -12.32
C TRP A 17 -25.97 6.50 -12.22
N GLY A 18 -26.78 6.38 -13.28
CA GLY A 18 -27.78 5.33 -13.55
C GLY A 18 -28.84 5.00 -12.48
N PRO A 19 -29.82 4.13 -12.78
CA PRO A 19 -30.65 3.54 -11.76
C PRO A 19 -29.79 2.62 -10.88
N ARG A 20 -29.66 2.97 -9.59
CA ARG A 20 -28.83 2.25 -8.60
C ARG A 20 -29.70 1.39 -7.69
N PRO A 21 -29.21 0.22 -7.23
CA PRO A 21 -29.84 -0.52 -6.14
C PRO A 21 -30.07 0.38 -4.92
N ALA A 22 -31.18 0.16 -4.22
CA ALA A 22 -31.49 0.86 -2.98
C ALA A 22 -30.37 0.60 -1.95
N GLY A 23 -29.67 1.67 -1.51
CA GLY A 23 -28.59 1.58 -0.52
C GLY A 23 -27.31 2.37 -0.85
N ILE A 24 -27.11 2.78 -2.11
CA ILE A 24 -25.82 3.37 -2.59
C ILE A 24 -25.97 4.87 -2.98
N ARG A 25 -26.98 5.58 -2.45
CA ARG A 25 -27.19 7.01 -2.75
C ARG A 25 -26.42 7.91 -1.76
N GLY A 26 -25.67 8.89 -2.30
CA GLY A 26 -25.21 10.06 -1.54
C GLY A 26 -24.06 9.84 -0.56
N GLN A 27 -23.16 8.88 -0.81
CA GLN A 27 -22.02 8.64 0.07
C GLN A 27 -20.97 9.74 -0.07
N ALA A 28 -20.48 10.27 1.06
CA ALA A 28 -19.43 11.29 1.08
C ALA A 28 -18.11 10.73 0.53
N ALA A 29 -17.38 11.53 -0.24
CA ALA A 29 -16.08 11.14 -0.81
C ALA A 29 -15.13 10.63 0.27
N ALA A 30 -15.07 11.26 1.45
CA ALA A 30 -14.22 10.80 2.55
C ALA A 30 -14.55 9.36 3.02
N ALA A 31 -15.84 9.00 3.11
CA ALA A 31 -16.27 7.65 3.51
C ALA A 31 -15.87 6.57 2.48
N ALA A 32 -15.86 6.93 1.19
CA ALA A 32 -15.38 6.03 0.15
C ALA A 32 -13.88 5.76 0.28
N HIS A 33 -13.07 6.80 0.47
CA HIS A 33 -11.60 6.67 0.51
C HIS A 33 -11.05 6.11 1.84
N GLN A 34 -11.91 5.95 2.87
CA GLN A 34 -11.59 5.29 4.14
C GLN A 34 -12.19 3.89 4.25
N HIS A 35 -12.85 3.36 3.21
CA HIS A 35 -13.47 2.03 3.21
C HIS A 35 -14.59 1.82 4.25
N THR A 36 -15.36 2.88 4.53
CA THR A 36 -16.46 2.84 5.52
C THR A 36 -17.84 2.90 4.87
N ASN A 37 -17.94 2.71 3.56
CA ASN A 37 -19.17 2.97 2.82
C ASN A 37 -19.96 1.72 2.39
N GLY A 38 -19.43 0.53 2.68
CA GLY A 38 -20.10 -0.74 2.43
C GLY A 38 -20.17 -1.17 0.97
N LEU A 39 -19.40 -0.55 0.06
CA LEU A 39 -19.41 -0.96 -1.36
C LEU A 39 -18.83 -2.36 -1.53
N PRO A 40 -19.54 -3.27 -2.24
CA PRO A 40 -19.00 -4.59 -2.58
C PRO A 40 -17.68 -4.48 -3.31
N ASN A 41 -16.76 -5.40 -3.04
CA ASN A 41 -15.44 -5.40 -3.62
C ASN A 41 -15.44 -6.18 -4.94
N TYR A 42 -15.30 -5.50 -6.09
CA TYR A 42 -15.41 -6.16 -7.41
C TYR A 42 -14.44 -7.33 -7.59
N THR A 43 -13.29 -7.34 -6.90
CA THR A 43 -12.29 -8.40 -7.01
C THR A 43 -12.82 -9.77 -6.56
N GLU A 44 -13.89 -9.79 -5.75
CA GLU A 44 -14.58 -11.00 -5.30
C GLU A 44 -15.54 -11.56 -6.38
N HIS A 45 -15.74 -10.85 -7.50
CA HIS A 45 -16.79 -11.14 -8.48
C HIS A 45 -16.31 -11.18 -9.94
N ILE A 46 -15.00 -11.05 -10.17
CA ILE A 46 -14.43 -11.02 -11.53
C ILE A 46 -13.60 -12.27 -11.87
N GLY A 47 -13.52 -13.22 -10.94
CA GLY A 47 -12.86 -14.50 -11.12
C GLY A 47 -11.33 -14.43 -11.07
N LEU A 48 -10.77 -13.63 -10.14
CA LEU A 48 -9.32 -13.49 -9.95
C LEU A 48 -8.65 -14.81 -9.52
N GLU A 49 -9.42 -15.72 -8.91
CA GLU A 49 -8.94 -17.05 -8.51
C GLU A 49 -8.46 -17.88 -9.70
N ASP A 50 -9.00 -17.65 -10.90
CA ASP A 50 -8.56 -18.29 -12.14
C ASP A 50 -7.54 -17.41 -12.87
N PHE A 51 -6.32 -17.37 -12.32
CA PHE A 51 -5.24 -16.55 -12.86
C PHE A 51 -4.99 -16.81 -14.35
N ALA A 52 -4.98 -18.07 -14.79
CA ALA A 52 -4.73 -18.42 -16.20
C ALA A 52 -5.76 -17.77 -17.15
N ARG A 53 -7.03 -17.70 -16.72
CA ARG A 53 -8.10 -17.07 -17.50
C ARG A 53 -8.02 -15.54 -17.50
N ILE A 54 -7.56 -14.94 -16.40
CA ILE A 54 -7.58 -13.47 -16.24
C ILE A 54 -6.25 -12.79 -16.58
N GLN A 55 -5.12 -13.51 -16.60
CA GLN A 55 -3.76 -12.98 -16.79
C GLN A 55 -3.61 -12.11 -18.05
N HIS A 56 -4.43 -12.36 -19.08
CA HIS A 56 -4.37 -11.64 -20.35
C HIS A 56 -5.60 -10.76 -20.62
N LYS A 57 -6.56 -10.76 -19.70
CA LYS A 57 -7.83 -10.07 -19.86
C LYS A 57 -7.67 -8.58 -19.55
N PHE A 58 -8.14 -7.74 -20.45
CA PHE A 58 -8.35 -6.33 -20.17
C PHE A 58 -9.72 -6.14 -19.48
N PHE A 59 -9.76 -5.37 -18.41
CA PHE A 59 -10.96 -5.04 -17.67
C PHE A 59 -11.30 -3.56 -17.84
N HIS A 60 -12.48 -3.26 -18.37
CA HIS A 60 -12.96 -1.89 -18.41
C HIS A 60 -13.42 -1.45 -17.02
N PRO A 61 -13.10 -0.22 -16.56
CA PRO A 61 -13.54 0.29 -15.26
C PRO A 61 -15.06 0.19 -15.04
N HIS A 62 -15.86 0.39 -16.10
CA HIS A 62 -17.31 0.27 -16.04
C HIS A 62 -17.79 -1.16 -15.81
N ASP A 63 -17.11 -2.16 -16.37
CA ASP A 63 -17.45 -3.57 -16.14
C ASP A 63 -17.14 -3.98 -14.70
N LEU A 64 -15.99 -3.53 -14.17
CA LEU A 64 -15.60 -3.73 -12.77
C LEU A 64 -16.63 -3.11 -11.81
N LEU A 65 -17.05 -1.87 -12.10
CA LEU A 65 -18.08 -1.20 -11.31
C LEU A 65 -19.42 -1.93 -11.40
N THR A 66 -19.81 -2.39 -12.60
CA THR A 66 -21.04 -3.16 -12.81
C THR A 66 -21.00 -4.47 -12.00
N ALA A 67 -19.88 -5.18 -11.99
CA ALA A 67 -19.70 -6.40 -11.21
C ALA A 67 -19.88 -6.16 -9.70
N ALA A 68 -19.35 -5.04 -9.17
CA ALA A 68 -19.58 -4.66 -7.78
C ALA A 68 -21.05 -4.31 -7.51
N LEU A 69 -21.66 -3.48 -8.36
CA LEU A 69 -23.03 -2.97 -8.15
C LEU A 69 -24.13 -4.02 -8.42
N ALA A 70 -23.77 -5.17 -9.00
CA ALA A 70 -24.65 -6.33 -9.09
C ALA A 70 -24.94 -6.97 -7.72
N HIS A 71 -24.19 -6.58 -6.67
CA HIS A 71 -24.32 -7.11 -5.32
C HIS A 71 -24.84 -6.03 -4.36
N PRO A 72 -25.60 -6.41 -3.32
CA PRO A 72 -26.06 -5.47 -2.31
C PRO A 72 -24.90 -4.90 -1.50
N ALA A 73 -25.06 -3.70 -0.95
CA ALA A 73 -24.09 -3.14 -0.02
C ALA A 73 -23.87 -4.07 1.18
N GLU A 74 -22.61 -4.23 1.59
CA GLU A 74 -22.24 -5.16 2.65
C GLU A 74 -22.63 -4.68 4.05
N PHE A 75 -22.72 -3.36 4.23
CA PHE A 75 -23.16 -2.70 5.45
C PHE A 75 -23.56 -1.25 5.16
N ALA A 76 -24.29 -0.63 6.10
CA ALA A 76 -24.66 0.77 6.00
C ALA A 76 -23.42 1.70 6.10
N PRO A 77 -23.36 2.82 5.36
CA PRO A 77 -22.25 3.76 5.44
C PRO A 77 -21.95 4.22 6.88
N GLY A 78 -20.67 4.23 7.25
CA GLY A 78 -20.17 4.58 8.58
C GLY A 78 -20.28 3.48 9.63
N ALA A 79 -21.02 2.39 9.37
CA ALA A 79 -21.28 1.36 10.39
C ALA A 79 -20.04 0.50 10.70
N LYS A 80 -19.22 0.21 9.69
CA LYS A 80 -18.04 -0.66 9.80
C LYS A 80 -16.94 -0.20 8.85
N TRP A 81 -15.77 -0.82 8.99
CA TRP A 81 -14.68 -0.72 8.04
C TRP A 81 -14.52 -2.07 7.33
N LYS A 82 -14.49 -2.07 6.00
CA LYS A 82 -14.09 -3.23 5.19
C LYS A 82 -13.46 -2.73 3.89
N TYR A 83 -12.23 -3.15 3.64
CA TYR A 83 -11.51 -2.79 2.42
C TYR A 83 -12.29 -3.20 1.17
N SER A 84 -12.33 -2.32 0.17
CA SER A 84 -12.97 -2.60 -1.12
C SER A 84 -12.29 -1.79 -2.22
N ASN A 85 -11.76 -2.48 -3.23
CA ASN A 85 -11.08 -1.88 -4.37
C ASN A 85 -12.02 -0.99 -5.20
N THR A 86 -13.33 -1.27 -5.14
CA THR A 86 -14.38 -0.46 -5.78
C THR A 86 -14.31 1.01 -5.34
N ASN A 87 -13.83 1.29 -4.13
CA ASN A 87 -13.63 2.66 -3.66
C ASN A 87 -12.59 3.42 -4.47
N TYR A 88 -11.44 2.79 -4.76
CA TYR A 88 -10.38 3.42 -5.55
C TYR A 88 -10.70 3.43 -7.04
N LEU A 89 -11.44 2.43 -7.54
CA LEU A 89 -12.02 2.45 -8.88
C LEU A 89 -12.90 3.71 -9.05
N LEU A 90 -13.82 3.96 -8.11
CA LEU A 90 -14.66 5.15 -8.11
C LEU A 90 -13.85 6.44 -7.94
N ALA A 91 -12.79 6.43 -7.13
CA ALA A 91 -11.89 7.57 -7.01
C ALA A 91 -11.24 7.92 -8.36
N GLY A 92 -10.77 6.92 -9.11
CA GLY A 92 -10.25 7.10 -10.45
C GLY A 92 -11.28 7.67 -11.42
N MET A 93 -12.50 7.11 -11.44
CA MET A 93 -13.59 7.62 -12.28
C MET A 93 -14.02 9.04 -11.90
N LEU A 94 -13.97 9.39 -10.60
CA LEU A 94 -14.26 10.74 -10.13
C LEU A 94 -13.18 11.74 -10.58
N ILE A 95 -11.90 11.35 -10.52
CA ILE A 95 -10.80 12.16 -11.05
C ILE A 95 -11.06 12.44 -12.53
N GLU A 96 -11.35 11.40 -13.34
CA GLU A 96 -11.64 11.57 -14.76
C GLU A 96 -12.83 12.48 -15.01
N LYS A 97 -13.90 12.33 -14.23
CA LYS A 97 -15.10 13.15 -14.37
C LYS A 97 -14.86 14.62 -14.03
N VAL A 98 -14.02 14.91 -13.04
CA VAL A 98 -13.74 16.28 -12.58
C VAL A 98 -12.70 16.96 -13.47
N THR A 99 -11.70 16.21 -13.95
CA THR A 99 -10.62 16.78 -14.76
C THR A 99 -10.89 16.70 -16.25
N GLU A 100 -11.87 15.91 -16.70
CA GLU A 100 -12.15 15.60 -18.11
C GLU A 100 -10.92 15.03 -18.85
N ARG A 101 -10.07 14.31 -18.11
CA ARG A 101 -8.81 13.73 -18.57
C ARG A 101 -8.63 12.34 -17.97
N PRO A 102 -7.99 11.38 -18.65
CA PRO A 102 -7.78 10.03 -18.12
C PRO A 102 -7.07 10.04 -16.76
N VAL A 103 -7.45 9.13 -15.86
CA VAL A 103 -6.87 9.05 -14.51
C VAL A 103 -5.36 8.81 -14.56
N GLN A 104 -4.92 8.01 -15.55
CA GLN A 104 -3.52 7.75 -15.85
C GLN A 104 -2.72 9.05 -16.02
N GLU A 105 -3.25 10.00 -16.78
CA GLU A 105 -2.58 11.25 -17.06
C GLU A 105 -2.47 12.09 -15.77
N GLN A 106 -3.56 12.15 -14.99
CA GLN A 106 -3.55 12.91 -13.75
C GLN A 106 -2.54 12.35 -12.74
N ILE A 107 -2.45 11.03 -12.61
CA ILE A 107 -1.45 10.37 -11.76
C ILE A 107 -0.03 10.61 -12.29
N THR A 108 0.16 10.49 -13.61
CA THR A 108 1.46 10.68 -14.24
C THR A 108 1.99 12.10 -14.04
N GLU A 109 1.18 13.13 -14.33
CA GLU A 109 1.64 14.52 -14.22
C GLU A 109 1.74 14.98 -12.76
N ARG A 110 0.69 14.75 -11.96
CA ARG A 110 0.57 15.37 -10.63
C ARG A 110 1.34 14.62 -9.55
N VAL A 111 1.63 13.34 -9.77
CA VAL A 111 2.33 12.49 -8.80
C VAL A 111 3.66 12.05 -9.36
N ILE A 112 3.69 11.22 -10.41
CA ILE A 112 4.92 10.56 -10.89
C ILE A 112 5.97 11.60 -11.31
N ARG A 113 5.62 12.49 -12.23
CA ARG A 113 6.54 13.54 -12.73
C ARG A 113 6.87 14.57 -11.67
N LYS A 114 5.86 15.05 -10.93
CA LYS A 114 6.05 16.04 -9.85
C LYS A 114 7.00 15.52 -8.75
N ALA A 115 6.92 14.24 -8.41
CA ALA A 115 7.78 13.60 -7.41
C ALA A 115 9.12 13.11 -7.98
N GLY A 116 9.33 13.19 -9.31
CA GLY A 116 10.55 12.76 -9.97
C GLY A 116 10.76 11.23 -9.96
N LEU A 117 9.67 10.45 -9.95
CA LEU A 117 9.70 8.98 -9.88
C LEU A 117 10.01 8.39 -11.26
N ARG A 118 11.31 8.22 -11.57
CA ARG A 118 11.78 7.90 -12.93
C ARG A 118 11.52 6.46 -13.36
N HIS A 119 11.26 5.56 -12.42
CA HIS A 119 11.02 4.14 -12.64
C HIS A 119 9.60 3.74 -12.20
N THR A 120 8.70 4.72 -12.15
CA THR A 120 7.29 4.51 -11.83
C THR A 120 6.46 4.83 -13.05
N SER A 121 5.60 3.90 -13.44
CA SER A 121 4.79 4.03 -14.65
C SER A 121 3.39 3.46 -14.46
N TRP A 122 2.48 3.96 -15.28
CA TRP A 122 1.16 3.39 -15.47
C TRP A 122 1.17 2.57 -16.76
N PRO A 123 0.99 1.24 -16.69
CA PRO A 123 0.93 0.37 -17.87
C PRO A 123 -0.17 0.81 -18.84
N GLN A 124 0.17 0.88 -20.13
CA GLN A 124 -0.83 1.20 -21.16
C GLN A 124 -1.80 0.02 -21.35
N PRO A 125 -3.03 0.27 -21.83
CA PRO A 125 -3.92 -0.82 -22.23
C PRO A 125 -3.23 -1.80 -23.18
N GLY A 126 -3.22 -3.09 -22.81
CA GLY A 126 -2.55 -4.15 -23.59
C GLY A 126 -1.07 -4.35 -23.27
N ASP A 127 -0.43 -3.47 -22.51
CA ASP A 127 0.90 -3.72 -21.96
C ASP A 127 0.80 -4.76 -20.85
N ARG A 128 1.64 -5.79 -20.97
CA ARG A 128 1.71 -6.95 -20.08
C ARG A 128 3.12 -7.18 -19.58
N THR A 129 3.99 -6.21 -19.78
CA THR A 129 5.42 -6.35 -19.54
C THR A 129 5.86 -5.45 -18.42
N LEU A 130 6.95 -5.84 -17.76
CA LEU A 130 7.62 -5.02 -16.77
C LEU A 130 8.88 -4.42 -17.41
N PRO A 131 9.19 -3.14 -17.15
CA PRO A 131 10.48 -2.56 -17.50
C PRO A 131 11.64 -3.35 -16.86
N GLU A 132 12.79 -3.39 -17.52
CA GLU A 132 14.00 -3.99 -16.96
C GLU A 132 14.79 -2.99 -16.08
N PRO A 133 15.47 -3.46 -15.03
CA PRO A 133 15.44 -4.82 -14.49
C PRO A 133 14.19 -5.08 -13.62
N HIS A 134 13.63 -6.28 -13.68
CA HIS A 134 12.56 -6.72 -12.77
C HIS A 134 12.76 -8.15 -12.24
N ALA A 135 12.14 -8.43 -11.09
CA ALA A 135 12.05 -9.79 -10.57
C ALA A 135 10.91 -10.55 -11.23
N ARG A 136 11.08 -11.86 -11.40
CA ARG A 136 9.97 -12.75 -11.79
C ARG A 136 8.92 -12.83 -10.68
N GLY A 137 7.66 -12.72 -11.08
CA GLY A 137 6.51 -12.87 -10.22
C GLY A 137 5.96 -14.29 -10.28
N TYR A 138 5.54 -14.82 -9.15
CA TYR A 138 4.97 -16.17 -9.06
C TYR A 138 3.64 -16.18 -8.32
N ALA A 139 2.63 -16.84 -8.89
CA ALA A 139 1.30 -16.98 -8.31
C ALA A 139 0.97 -18.46 -8.09
N LEU A 140 -0.01 -18.75 -7.23
CA LEU A 140 -0.56 -20.10 -7.06
C LEU A 140 -1.81 -20.22 -7.93
N SER A 141 -1.82 -21.19 -8.85
CA SER A 141 -2.99 -21.47 -9.68
C SER A 141 -3.99 -22.30 -8.89
N SER A 142 -5.22 -21.80 -8.73
CA SER A 142 -6.31 -22.56 -8.10
C SER A 142 -6.75 -23.75 -8.96
N GLN A 143 -6.67 -23.62 -10.29
CA GLN A 143 -7.02 -24.67 -11.26
C GLN A 143 -6.00 -25.80 -11.32
N GLU A 144 -4.72 -25.49 -11.11
CA GLU A 144 -3.64 -26.48 -11.10
C GLU A 144 -3.30 -26.93 -9.66
N ASN A 145 -4.30 -27.08 -8.80
CA ASN A 145 -4.17 -27.58 -7.43
C ASN A 145 -3.08 -26.86 -6.60
N GLY A 146 -2.99 -25.54 -6.74
CA GLY A 146 -2.01 -24.70 -6.05
C GLY A 146 -0.60 -24.75 -6.65
N LYS A 147 -0.43 -25.22 -7.89
CA LYS A 147 0.87 -25.16 -8.57
C LYS A 147 1.33 -23.72 -8.75
N VAL A 148 2.64 -23.53 -8.60
CA VAL A 148 3.30 -22.25 -8.85
C VAL A 148 3.35 -21.99 -10.36
N VAL A 149 2.84 -20.84 -10.78
CA VAL A 149 2.85 -20.36 -12.18
C VAL A 149 3.59 -19.03 -12.27
N ASP A 150 4.24 -18.78 -13.42
CA ASP A 150 4.91 -17.52 -13.70
C ASP A 150 3.85 -16.44 -14.01
N ALA A 151 3.77 -15.45 -13.12
CA ALA A 151 2.83 -14.34 -13.17
C ALA A 151 3.50 -13.02 -13.59
N THR A 152 4.75 -13.07 -14.06
CA THR A 152 5.53 -11.87 -14.43
C THR A 152 4.84 -11.05 -15.53
N ARG A 153 4.25 -11.74 -16.51
CA ARG A 153 3.54 -11.10 -17.62
C ARG A 153 2.03 -11.16 -17.41
N MET A 154 1.41 -10.04 -17.06
CA MET A 154 -0.04 -9.97 -16.86
C MET A 154 -0.61 -8.61 -17.27
N ALA A 155 -1.89 -8.57 -17.61
CA ALA A 155 -2.64 -7.33 -17.80
C ALA A 155 -3.14 -6.81 -16.42
N PRO A 156 -2.61 -5.69 -15.90
CA PRO A 156 -2.92 -5.23 -14.54
C PRO A 156 -4.21 -4.39 -14.46
N SER A 157 -4.96 -4.30 -15.57
CA SER A 157 -6.12 -3.42 -15.71
C SER A 157 -7.25 -3.68 -14.70
N TRP A 158 -7.34 -4.89 -14.13
CA TRP A 158 -8.29 -5.15 -13.04
C TRP A 158 -7.94 -4.35 -11.78
N GLY A 159 -6.66 -4.04 -11.55
CA GLY A 159 -6.20 -3.20 -10.45
C GLY A 159 -6.54 -1.73 -10.70
N GLY A 160 -6.50 -1.25 -11.94
CA GLY A 160 -6.90 0.11 -12.28
C GLY A 160 -6.26 1.19 -11.37
N ALA A 161 -7.06 2.18 -10.99
CA ALA A 161 -6.68 3.18 -9.97
C ALA A 161 -6.51 2.61 -8.55
N ALA A 162 -6.90 1.36 -8.31
CA ALA A 162 -6.73 0.67 -7.03
C ALA A 162 -5.36 0.01 -6.86
N GLY A 163 -4.60 -0.27 -7.94
CA GLY A 163 -3.33 -0.98 -7.80
C GLY A 163 -2.53 -1.32 -9.07
N GLN A 164 -2.72 -0.65 -10.21
CA GLN A 164 -2.01 -1.08 -11.46
C GLN A 164 -0.63 -0.47 -11.69
N LEU A 165 -0.14 0.42 -10.82
CA LEU A 165 1.15 1.09 -11.03
C LEU A 165 2.32 0.12 -10.91
N ILE A 166 3.30 0.28 -11.78
CA ILE A 166 4.63 -0.33 -11.64
C ILE A 166 5.54 0.70 -10.99
N SER A 167 6.38 0.28 -10.06
CA SER A 167 7.38 1.15 -9.41
C SER A 167 8.60 0.36 -8.98
N THR A 168 9.60 1.06 -8.43
CA THR A 168 10.79 0.47 -7.83
C THR A 168 10.84 0.77 -6.34
N PRO A 169 11.68 0.04 -5.58
CA PRO A 169 11.90 0.38 -4.19
C PRO A 169 12.27 1.83 -3.90
N SER A 170 13.26 2.33 -4.61
CA SER A 170 13.75 3.70 -4.44
C SER A 170 12.69 4.76 -4.76
N ASP A 171 11.83 4.52 -5.75
CA ASP A 171 10.75 5.44 -6.10
C ASP A 171 9.62 5.42 -5.05
N LEU A 172 9.19 4.25 -4.58
CA LEU A 172 8.18 4.13 -3.52
C LEU A 172 8.66 4.77 -2.21
N ALA A 173 9.95 4.61 -1.87
CA ALA A 173 10.60 5.28 -0.75
C ALA A 173 10.52 6.81 -0.87
N THR A 174 10.83 7.32 -2.08
CA THR A 174 10.79 8.74 -2.39
C THR A 174 9.37 9.28 -2.31
N PHE A 175 8.40 8.57 -2.90
CA PHE A 175 6.99 8.92 -2.86
C PHE A 175 6.48 9.01 -1.42
N ALA A 176 6.72 7.97 -0.60
CA ALA A 176 6.28 7.94 0.80
C ALA A 176 6.82 9.14 1.58
N ARG A 177 8.11 9.44 1.43
CA ARG A 177 8.73 10.61 2.08
C ARG A 177 8.09 11.92 1.63
N LEU A 178 7.98 12.16 0.32
CA LEU A 178 7.40 13.40 -0.21
C LEU A 178 5.93 13.58 0.17
N LEU A 179 5.18 12.48 0.25
CA LEU A 179 3.79 12.48 0.68
C LEU A 179 3.67 12.88 2.16
N LEU A 180 4.45 12.23 3.03
CA LEU A 180 4.41 12.51 4.48
C LEU A 180 4.99 13.88 4.84
N ASP A 181 5.96 14.37 4.08
CA ASP A 181 6.51 15.74 4.14
C ASP A 181 5.50 16.82 3.69
N GLY A 182 4.35 16.43 3.14
CA GLY A 182 3.36 17.37 2.61
C GLY A 182 3.81 18.07 1.32
N LYS A 183 4.79 17.53 0.58
CA LYS A 183 5.32 18.11 -0.66
C LYS A 183 4.48 17.79 -1.90
N LEU A 184 3.61 16.79 -1.81
CA LEU A 184 2.73 16.39 -2.92
C LEU A 184 1.33 16.99 -2.84
N LEU A 185 0.84 17.25 -1.63
CA LEU A 185 -0.52 17.70 -1.37
C LEU A 185 -0.54 19.21 -1.06
N ALA A 186 -1.70 19.85 -1.28
CA ALA A 186 -1.91 21.25 -0.90
C ALA A 186 -1.93 21.42 0.63
N PRO A 187 -1.72 22.64 1.16
CA PRO A 187 -1.79 22.89 2.60
C PRO A 187 -3.10 22.36 3.22
N GLY A 188 -3.00 21.71 4.39
CA GLY A 188 -4.13 21.10 5.10
C GLY A 188 -4.53 19.70 4.61
N GLN A 189 -4.31 19.36 3.33
CA GLN A 189 -4.65 18.03 2.80
C GLN A 189 -3.86 16.87 3.45
N PRO A 190 -2.57 17.01 3.84
CA PRO A 190 -1.88 15.97 4.61
C PRO A 190 -2.57 15.64 5.94
N ALA A 191 -3.17 16.63 6.60
CA ALA A 191 -3.90 16.41 7.84
C ALA A 191 -5.20 15.63 7.58
N GLU A 192 -5.94 15.98 6.53
CA GLU A 192 -7.13 15.22 6.11
C GLU A 192 -6.79 13.77 5.74
N MET A 193 -5.72 13.56 4.97
CA MET A 193 -5.24 12.22 4.61
C MET A 193 -4.93 11.36 5.84
N ARG A 194 -4.42 11.98 6.91
CA ARG A 194 -4.05 11.33 8.17
C ARG A 194 -5.19 11.25 9.18
N LYS A 195 -6.38 11.78 8.89
CA LYS A 195 -7.57 11.48 9.70
C LYS A 195 -7.93 10.02 9.47
N THR A 196 -7.85 9.21 10.52
CA THR A 196 -7.97 7.76 10.40
C THR A 196 -9.20 7.21 11.12
N VAL A 197 -9.77 6.16 10.55
CA VAL A 197 -10.76 5.28 11.17
C VAL A 197 -10.09 3.98 11.62
N ASP A 198 -10.75 3.24 12.51
CA ASP A 198 -10.26 1.92 12.89
C ASP A 198 -10.34 0.95 11.71
N ALA A 199 -9.25 0.23 11.47
CA ALA A 199 -9.15 -0.78 10.43
C ALA A 199 -8.69 -2.09 11.08
N PRO A 200 -9.62 -2.91 11.60
CA PRO A 200 -9.33 -4.03 12.49
C PRO A 200 -8.76 -5.26 11.77
N ILE A 201 -7.88 -5.05 10.78
CA ILE A 201 -7.06 -6.08 10.15
C ILE A 201 -6.17 -6.73 11.22
N MET A 202 -5.55 -5.89 12.04
CA MET A 202 -4.68 -6.25 13.15
C MET A 202 -4.86 -5.22 14.28
N PRO A 203 -4.57 -5.57 15.54
CA PRO A 203 -4.73 -4.67 16.67
C PRO A 203 -4.02 -3.33 16.46
N GLY A 204 -4.74 -2.23 16.64
CA GLY A 204 -4.23 -0.86 16.55
C GLY A 204 -3.99 -0.31 15.15
N TRP A 205 -4.27 -1.08 14.09
CA TRP A 205 -4.19 -0.59 12.72
C TRP A 205 -5.33 0.37 12.44
N ARG A 206 -5.02 1.45 11.71
CA ARG A 206 -5.97 2.49 11.36
C ARG A 206 -5.80 2.87 9.89
N TYR A 207 -6.86 3.31 9.23
CA TYR A 207 -6.86 3.64 7.81
C TYR A 207 -7.29 5.09 7.59
N GLY A 208 -6.46 5.85 6.89
CA GLY A 208 -6.72 7.24 6.47
C GLY A 208 -7.28 7.30 5.04
N LEU A 209 -6.98 8.36 4.30
CA LEU A 209 -7.29 8.42 2.87
C LEU A 209 -6.11 7.83 2.09
N GLY A 210 -6.18 6.59 1.62
CA GLY A 210 -5.06 6.01 0.86
C GLY A 210 -3.87 5.52 1.67
N VAL A 211 -3.92 5.58 3.01
CA VAL A 211 -2.75 5.29 3.86
C VAL A 211 -3.14 4.57 5.15
N LEU A 212 -2.43 3.49 5.46
CA LEU A 212 -2.49 2.80 6.73
C LEU A 212 -1.56 3.48 7.74
N ARG A 213 -2.04 3.59 8.98
CA ARG A 213 -1.23 3.86 10.16
C ARG A 213 -1.07 2.58 10.96
N ILE A 214 0.14 2.07 11.01
CA ILE A 214 0.48 0.80 11.68
C ILE A 214 1.36 1.13 12.89
N PRO A 215 0.94 0.79 14.13
CA PRO A 215 1.77 0.99 15.31
C PRO A 215 3.00 0.08 15.26
N LEU A 216 4.16 0.63 15.62
CA LEU A 216 5.41 -0.13 15.70
C LEU A 216 5.65 -0.64 17.11
N SER A 217 6.23 -1.83 17.25
CA SER A 217 6.53 -2.43 18.55
C SER A 217 7.54 -1.64 19.38
N CYS A 218 8.41 -0.86 18.73
CA CYS A 218 9.38 0.02 19.39
C CYS A 218 8.84 1.43 19.70
N GLY A 219 7.54 1.68 19.52
CA GLY A 219 6.94 3.00 19.61
C GLY A 219 6.94 3.73 18.26
N GLY A 220 6.08 4.74 18.14
CA GLY A 220 5.84 5.43 16.89
C GLY A 220 4.86 4.68 15.96
N ALA A 221 4.70 5.20 14.74
CA ALA A 221 3.83 4.62 13.74
C ALA A 221 4.50 4.63 12.36
N TYR A 222 4.24 3.57 11.61
CA TYR A 222 4.51 3.46 10.18
C TYR A 222 3.28 3.93 9.41
N TRP A 223 3.49 4.83 8.46
CA TRP A 223 2.49 5.29 7.52
C TRP A 223 2.83 4.76 6.13
N GLY A 224 1.94 3.99 5.54
CA GLY A 224 2.20 3.35 4.26
C GLY A 224 1.00 2.62 3.69
N HIS A 225 1.25 1.77 2.72
CA HIS A 225 0.23 0.89 2.17
C HIS A 225 0.85 -0.47 1.80
N GLY A 226 0.03 -1.51 1.86
CA GLY A 226 0.37 -2.81 1.32
C GLY A 226 -0.35 -3.04 0.00
N ASP A 227 0.35 -3.60 -0.98
CA ASP A 227 -0.24 -4.01 -2.25
C ASP A 227 -0.01 -5.51 -2.46
N ASP A 228 -1.00 -6.16 -3.04
CA ASP A 228 -0.99 -7.58 -3.36
C ASP A 228 -1.64 -7.75 -4.75
N ILE A 229 -0.80 -8.01 -5.74
CA ILE A 229 -1.19 -8.35 -7.11
C ILE A 229 -0.55 -9.69 -7.47
N ASP A 230 -1.10 -10.43 -8.43
CA ASP A 230 -0.58 -11.76 -8.79
C ASP A 230 0.93 -11.71 -9.07
N GLY A 231 1.69 -12.54 -8.37
CA GLY A 231 3.14 -12.58 -8.48
C GLY A 231 3.92 -11.69 -7.52
N TYR A 232 3.30 -10.64 -6.97
CA TYR A 232 4.02 -9.57 -6.26
C TYR A 232 3.29 -9.13 -4.98
N GLU A 233 3.99 -9.20 -3.85
CA GLU A 233 3.57 -8.58 -2.61
C GLU A 233 4.51 -7.40 -2.29
N THR A 234 3.93 -6.22 -2.08
CA THR A 234 4.67 -5.00 -1.80
C THR A 234 4.18 -4.35 -0.52
N ARG A 235 5.11 -3.84 0.27
CA ARG A 235 4.84 -2.99 1.44
C ARG A 235 5.73 -1.76 1.32
N GLY A 236 5.15 -0.57 1.34
CA GLY A 236 5.87 0.69 1.16
C GLY A 236 5.33 1.79 2.07
N GLY A 237 6.21 2.56 2.70
CA GLY A 237 5.83 3.61 3.63
C GLY A 237 7.02 4.21 4.38
N ALA A 238 6.71 5.13 5.29
CA ALA A 238 7.68 5.84 6.11
C ALA A 238 7.13 6.12 7.52
N THR A 239 8.02 6.42 8.45
CA THR A 239 7.66 6.84 9.82
C THR A 239 7.66 8.36 9.93
N ASP A 240 6.89 8.89 10.89
CA ASP A 240 6.91 10.33 11.23
C ASP A 240 8.25 10.77 11.84
N ASP A 241 8.92 9.82 12.49
CA ASP A 241 10.15 10.06 13.22
C ASP A 241 11.31 10.17 12.23
N GLY A 242 11.86 11.37 12.10
CA GLY A 242 13.12 11.55 11.41
C GLY A 242 14.31 10.84 12.05
N PRO A 243 15.53 10.99 11.51
CA PRO A 243 16.65 10.11 11.80
C PRO A 243 16.87 9.94 13.31
N LEU A 244 17.20 8.73 13.74
CA LEU A 244 17.53 8.48 15.15
C LEU A 244 18.66 9.41 15.58
N ARG A 245 18.42 10.15 16.67
CA ARG A 245 19.50 10.46 17.59
C ARG A 245 20.10 9.14 18.05
N ARG A 246 21.32 8.82 17.61
CA ARG A 246 22.13 7.78 18.24
C ARG A 246 22.25 8.14 19.74
N PRO A 247 21.93 7.24 20.67
CA PRO A 247 22.39 7.40 22.04
C PRO A 247 23.92 7.20 22.02
N GLY A 248 24.68 8.22 22.41
CA GLY A 248 26.11 8.10 22.74
C GLY A 248 27.06 7.94 21.54
N GLY A 249 27.76 9.02 21.22
CA GLY A 249 28.95 8.93 20.37
C GLY A 249 30.12 8.32 21.13
N HIS A 250 30.67 7.23 20.63
CA HIS A 250 32.08 6.92 20.81
C HIS A 250 32.75 6.86 19.43
N ARG A 251 33.77 7.72 19.25
CA ARG A 251 34.67 7.70 18.10
C ARG A 251 35.46 6.38 18.13
N THR A 252 35.29 5.52 17.13
CA THR A 252 36.25 4.46 16.82
C THR A 252 37.27 4.99 15.79
N PRO A 253 38.58 4.70 15.94
CA PRO A 253 39.61 5.23 15.05
C PRO A 253 39.46 4.67 13.63
N ARG A 254 39.87 5.47 12.64
CA ARG A 254 40.10 5.02 11.26
C ARG A 254 41.09 3.86 11.28
N ASN A 255 40.64 2.67 10.87
CA ASN A 255 41.36 1.67 10.07
C ASN A 255 40.59 0.34 10.10
N LEU A 256 39.75 0.09 9.08
CA LEU A 256 39.62 -1.23 8.45
C LEU A 256 38.81 -1.06 7.16
N GLN A 257 39.52 -0.96 6.03
CA GLN A 257 38.95 -1.14 4.71
C GLN A 257 39.05 -2.61 4.31
N ARG A 258 38.02 -3.08 3.59
CA ARG A 258 37.87 -4.34 2.86
C ARG A 258 37.36 -5.55 3.65
N ARG A 259 36.10 -5.91 3.39
CA ARG A 259 35.73 -7.10 2.59
C ARG A 259 34.28 -6.95 2.12
N GLY A 260 34.02 -7.40 0.90
CA GLY A 260 32.73 -7.29 0.22
C GLY A 260 31.67 -8.19 0.83
N GLU A 261 30.50 -7.60 1.04
CA GLU A 261 29.19 -8.22 1.18
C GLU A 261 28.20 -7.09 0.87
N GLU A 262 27.48 -7.18 -0.26
CA GLU A 262 26.28 -6.36 -0.48
C GLU A 262 25.25 -6.77 0.57
N ARG A 263 25.18 -5.99 1.65
CA ARG A 263 24.13 -6.07 2.65
C ARG A 263 23.00 -5.15 2.24
N GLU A 264 21.79 -5.69 2.32
CA GLU A 264 20.50 -5.02 2.30
C GLU A 264 20.58 -3.69 3.09
N GLY A 265 20.68 -2.58 2.35
CA GLY A 265 21.00 -1.28 2.91
C GLY A 265 19.74 -0.45 3.15
N SER A 266 19.36 -0.27 4.42
CA SER A 266 18.55 0.88 4.83
C SER A 266 19.32 2.16 4.51
N HIS A 267 19.08 2.76 3.35
CA HIS A 267 19.70 4.03 2.98
C HIS A 267 19.03 5.17 3.75
N VAL A 268 19.75 5.72 4.72
CA VAL A 268 19.38 6.97 5.39
C VAL A 268 20.03 8.13 4.64
N ARG A 269 19.23 8.84 3.83
CA ARG A 269 19.48 10.23 3.47
C ARG A 269 18.19 11.02 3.72
N ASP A 270 18.31 11.97 4.64
CA ASP A 270 17.30 12.93 5.09
C ASP A 270 16.02 12.38 5.73
N GLY A 271 15.89 12.68 7.03
CA GLY A 271 14.60 13.05 7.62
C GLY A 271 13.58 11.97 7.94
N HIS A 272 13.64 10.74 7.40
CA HIS A 272 12.64 9.68 7.64
C HIS A 272 13.24 8.27 7.59
N ARG A 273 12.72 7.32 8.39
CA ARG A 273 12.94 5.88 8.14
C ARG A 273 11.93 5.38 7.13
N VAL A 274 12.42 5.00 5.95
CA VAL A 274 11.65 4.27 4.94
C VAL A 274 11.80 2.78 5.19
N LEU A 275 10.68 2.05 5.18
CA LEU A 275 10.67 0.60 5.23
C LEU A 275 9.99 0.03 4.00
N GLN A 276 10.66 -0.93 3.37
CA GLN A 276 10.17 -1.60 2.20
C GLN A 276 10.42 -3.10 2.23
N LEU A 277 9.42 -3.84 1.76
CA LEU A 277 9.53 -5.26 1.48
C LEU A 277 8.83 -5.54 0.15
N ILE A 278 9.55 -6.10 -0.82
CA ILE A 278 8.97 -6.72 -2.01
C ILE A 278 9.30 -8.20 -1.92
N ARG A 279 8.29 -9.07 -1.97
CA ARG A 279 8.50 -10.51 -1.98
C ARG A 279 7.83 -11.15 -3.19
N PRO A 280 8.58 -11.88 -4.04
CA PRO A 280 7.97 -12.85 -4.93
C PRO A 280 7.37 -13.98 -4.08
N ARG A 281 6.11 -14.37 -4.33
CA ARG A 281 5.45 -15.46 -3.60
C ARG A 281 6.03 -16.81 -4.04
N GLY A 282 7.04 -17.32 -3.32
CA GLY A 282 7.80 -18.52 -3.72
C GLY A 282 8.00 -19.61 -2.67
N HIS A 283 7.28 -19.65 -1.54
CA HIS A 283 7.48 -20.70 -0.54
C HIS A 283 6.20 -21.44 -0.14
N LEU A 284 6.27 -22.77 -0.27
CA LEU A 284 5.27 -23.79 0.06
C LEU A 284 4.51 -23.49 1.36
N VAL A 285 3.22 -23.19 1.26
CA VAL A 285 2.25 -23.49 2.32
C VAL A 285 0.89 -23.85 1.73
N ARG A 286 0.26 -24.92 2.25
CA ARG A 286 -1.05 -25.48 1.87
C ARG A 286 -2.14 -24.40 1.69
N PRO A 287 -3.07 -24.60 0.73
CA PRO A 287 -4.05 -23.58 0.35
C PRO A 287 -5.07 -23.40 1.47
N ALA A 288 -5.20 -22.15 1.94
CA ALA A 288 -6.45 -21.68 2.53
C ALA A 288 -7.22 -21.01 1.40
N MET A 289 -8.49 -21.39 1.28
CA MET A 289 -9.46 -21.02 0.26
C MET A 289 -9.42 -19.54 -0.14
N ALA A 290 -9.66 -19.32 -1.43
CA ALA A 290 -9.76 -18.02 -2.09
C ALA A 290 -10.66 -17.06 -1.30
N GLY A 291 -10.13 -15.86 -1.05
CA GLY A 291 -10.70 -14.87 -0.13
C GLY A 291 -9.67 -14.25 0.81
N THR A 292 -8.40 -14.15 0.43
CA THR A 292 -7.37 -13.54 1.28
C THR A 292 -7.31 -12.02 1.09
N GLN A 293 -8.31 -11.33 1.63
CA GLN A 293 -8.05 -10.08 2.35
C GLN A 293 -7.17 -10.42 3.55
N TYR A 294 -6.01 -9.78 3.67
CA TYR A 294 -5.11 -9.85 4.83
C TYR A 294 -5.13 -11.19 5.59
N GLY A 295 -4.71 -12.27 4.93
CA GLY A 295 -4.71 -13.60 5.53
C GLY A 295 -3.86 -13.65 6.80
N HIS A 296 -4.44 -14.18 7.88
CA HIS A 296 -3.77 -14.46 9.14
C HIS A 296 -2.53 -15.35 8.96
N ARG A 297 -1.36 -14.76 8.72
CA ARG A 297 -0.07 -15.43 8.88
C ARG A 297 0.90 -14.44 9.49
N ARG A 298 1.77 -14.93 10.40
CA ARG A 298 2.80 -14.15 11.08
C ARG A 298 3.50 -13.26 10.05
N ALA A 299 3.25 -11.95 10.12
CA ALA A 299 3.99 -10.97 9.36
C ALA A 299 5.47 -11.29 9.58
N SER A 300 6.17 -11.69 8.52
CA SER A 300 7.63 -11.75 8.60
C SER A 300 8.08 -10.36 9.00
N ALA A 301 8.76 -10.29 10.15
CA ALA A 301 8.89 -9.06 10.92
C ALA A 301 9.32 -7.88 10.04
N PHE A 302 8.43 -6.88 9.93
CA PHE A 302 8.76 -5.54 9.46
C PHE A 302 9.93 -5.02 10.32
N ARG A 303 11.16 -4.99 9.79
CA ARG A 303 12.33 -4.48 10.51
C ARG A 303 12.38 -2.94 10.45
N ALA A 304 11.38 -2.26 11.01
CA ALA A 304 11.47 -0.82 11.30
C ALA A 304 12.25 -0.54 12.60
N CYS A 305 12.24 -1.51 13.51
CA CYS A 305 12.83 -1.39 14.83
C CYS A 305 14.21 -2.07 14.87
N PRO A 306 15.25 -1.43 15.43
CA PRO A 306 16.52 -2.10 15.67
C PRO A 306 16.34 -3.22 16.70
N GLU A 307 16.95 -4.38 16.48
CA GLU A 307 17.00 -5.46 17.46
C GLU A 307 17.78 -4.97 18.69
N ARG A 308 17.20 -5.10 19.89
CA ARG A 308 17.98 -4.96 21.13
C ARG A 308 18.93 -6.17 21.20
N PRO A 309 20.25 -5.99 21.37
CA PRO A 309 21.10 -7.12 21.70
C PRO A 309 20.69 -7.66 23.08
N SER A 310 20.13 -8.85 23.10
CA SER A 310 19.95 -9.64 24.32
C SER A 310 21.33 -10.09 24.79
N HIS A 311 22.02 -9.24 25.55
CA HIS A 311 23.17 -9.69 26.33
C HIS A 311 22.66 -10.48 27.53
N PRO A 312 23.10 -11.74 27.74
CA PRO A 312 22.87 -12.41 29.01
C PRO A 312 23.67 -11.66 30.08
N ILE A 313 22.97 -11.15 31.09
CA ILE A 313 23.57 -10.65 32.32
C ILE A 313 24.26 -11.84 32.98
N ARG A 314 25.58 -11.99 32.79
CA ARG A 314 26.40 -12.89 33.59
C ARG A 314 26.56 -12.22 34.96
N SER A 315 25.76 -12.63 35.93
CA SER A 315 25.94 -12.26 37.33
C SER A 315 27.33 -12.71 37.79
N GLY A 316 28.18 -11.74 38.14
CA GLY A 316 29.41 -12.03 38.86
C GLY A 316 29.09 -12.53 40.26
N ARG A 317 29.65 -13.69 40.63
CA ARG A 317 30.02 -14.00 42.01
C ARG A 317 31.47 -14.45 42.01
N GLY A 318 32.32 -13.58 42.56
CA GLY A 318 33.68 -13.93 42.94
C GLY A 318 33.68 -14.89 44.13
N GLY A 319 34.69 -15.73 44.17
CA GLY A 319 34.94 -16.68 45.25
C GLY A 319 36.22 -17.47 44.99
N ARG A 320 37.37 -16.80 45.03
CA ARG A 320 38.67 -17.49 45.19
C ARG A 320 38.83 -17.84 46.68
N ALA A 321 38.77 -19.11 47.01
CA ALA A 321 39.34 -19.64 48.24
C ALA A 321 40.75 -20.17 47.93
N ARG A 322 41.75 -19.64 48.64
CA ARG A 322 43.10 -20.20 48.74
C ARG A 322 43.08 -21.45 49.62
N ARG A 323 43.73 -22.53 49.20
CA ARG A 323 44.52 -23.45 50.05
C ARG A 323 45.54 -24.20 49.17
N GLY A 324 46.76 -24.36 49.68
CA GLY A 324 47.88 -25.06 49.06
C GLY A 324 49.01 -24.11 48.72
#